data_AF-A0A9D9QSU6-F1
#
_entry.id   AF-A0A9D9QSU6-F1
#
_cell.length_a   1.000
_cell.length_b   1.000
_cell.length_c   1.000
_cell.angle_alpha   90.00
_cell.angle_beta   90.00
_cell.angle_gamma   90.00
#
_symmetry.space_group_name_H-M   'P 1'
#
loop_
_entity.id
_entity.type
_entity.pdbx_description
1 polymer ?
#
loop_
_entity_poly.entity_id
_entity_poly.type
_entity_poly.pdbx_seq_one_letter_code
_entity_poly.pdbx_strand_id
1 'polypeptide(L)'
;MITLEEEKAGFPRRPVAKPGHEADLKKRTLTNRYNARPAGLDLAHKALDQAVAAAYGWPDYTPETPDEEILRRLLALNLARAAG
;
A
#
# COMPACT_ATOMS: atom_id res chain seq x y z
N MET A 1 -8.24 17.22 20.32
CA MET A 1 -8.00 18.67 20.20
C MET A 1 -7.25 18.91 18.91
N ILE A 2 -7.74 19.78 18.04
CA ILE A 2 -6.99 20.27 16.87
C ILE A 2 -6.26 21.55 17.28
N THR A 3 -5.09 21.80 16.71
CA THR A 3 -4.39 23.08 16.90
C THR A 3 -5.11 24.18 16.12
N LEU A 4 -4.84 25.45 16.48
CA LEU A 4 -5.36 26.60 15.74
C LEU A 4 -4.94 26.59 14.27
N GLU A 5 -3.71 26.14 13.99
CA GLU A 5 -3.21 25.98 12.63
C GLU A 5 -3.93 24.87 11.87
N GLU A 6 -4.25 23.76 12.54
CA GLU A 6 -5.04 22.68 11.94
C GLU A 6 -6.49 23.11 11.64
N GLU A 7 -7.08 23.94 12.51
CA GLU A 7 -8.42 24.50 12.30
C GLU A 7 -8.46 25.47 11.11
N LYS A 8 -7.46 26.37 11.00
CA LYS A 8 -7.32 27.27 9.85
C LYS A 8 -7.09 26.51 8.53
N ALA A 9 -6.38 25.38 8.58
CA ALA A 9 -6.15 24.51 7.43
C ALA A 9 -7.39 23.64 7.06
N GLY A 10 -8.49 23.75 7.81
CA GLY A 10 -9.73 23.01 7.54
C GLY A 10 -9.65 21.52 7.88
N PHE A 11 -8.71 21.11 8.75
CA PHE A 11 -8.63 19.70 9.13
C PHE A 11 -9.80 19.29 10.02
N PRO A 12 -10.36 18.08 9.81
CA PRO A 12 -11.42 17.58 10.67
C PRO A 12 -10.89 17.32 12.08
N ARG A 13 -11.79 17.41 13.08
CA ARG A 13 -11.44 17.08 14.47
C ARG A 13 -10.98 15.62 14.57
N ARG A 14 -9.84 15.39 15.21
CA ARG A 14 -9.34 14.03 15.49
C ARG A 14 -10.39 13.25 16.31
N PRO A 15 -10.84 12.08 15.84
CA PRO A 15 -11.84 11.29 16.56
C PRO A 15 -11.25 10.78 17.88
N VAL A 16 -12.04 10.85 18.95
CA VAL A 16 -11.70 10.30 20.27
C VAL A 16 -12.24 8.87 20.35
N ALA A 17 -11.41 7.94 20.83
CA ALA A 17 -11.82 6.55 21.00
C ALA A 17 -12.96 6.45 22.04
N LYS A 18 -13.99 5.67 21.72
CA LYS A 18 -15.08 5.37 22.66
C LYS A 18 -14.58 4.40 23.73
N PRO A 19 -14.81 4.67 25.03
CA PRO A 19 -14.49 3.72 26.09
C PRO A 19 -15.17 2.36 25.89
N GLY A 20 -14.54 1.28 26.33
CA GLY A 20 -15.07 -0.09 26.24
C GLY A 20 -14.73 -0.84 24.94
N HIS A 21 -14.03 -0.20 24.00
CA HIS A 21 -13.58 -0.80 22.74
C HIS A 21 -12.06 -1.01 22.65
N GLU A 22 -11.35 -0.85 23.76
CA GLU A 22 -9.88 -0.87 23.82
C GLU A 22 -9.32 -2.21 23.31
N ALA A 23 -9.97 -3.32 23.67
CA ALA A 23 -9.58 -4.66 23.23
C ALA A 23 -9.68 -4.84 21.71
N ASP A 24 -10.72 -4.29 21.07
CA ASP A 24 -10.90 -4.37 19.62
C ASP A 24 -9.97 -3.42 18.88
N LEU A 25 -9.75 -2.22 19.41
CA LEU A 25 -8.78 -1.27 18.86
C LEU A 25 -7.36 -1.82 18.90
N LYS A 26 -6.98 -2.54 19.97
CA LYS A 26 -5.68 -3.19 20.09
C LYS A 26 -5.41 -4.22 18.98
N LYS A 27 -6.46 -4.81 18.39
CA LYS A 27 -6.34 -5.75 17.26
C LYS A 27 -6.15 -5.05 15.92
N ARG A 28 -6.41 -3.73 15.80
CA ARG A 28 -6.30 -2.98 14.53
C ARG A 28 -4.86 -2.55 14.23
N THR A 29 -3.95 -3.52 14.17
CA THR A 29 -2.56 -3.32 13.78
C THR A 29 -2.38 -3.54 12.28
N LEU A 30 -1.32 -2.97 11.69
CA LEU A 30 -0.96 -3.27 10.30
C LEU A 30 -0.70 -4.77 10.11
N THR A 31 0.05 -5.41 11.01
CA THR A 31 0.29 -6.86 10.99
C THR A 31 -1.01 -7.66 10.90
N ASN A 32 -1.98 -7.38 11.78
CA ASN A 32 -3.26 -8.08 11.75
C ASN A 32 -4.05 -7.80 10.46
N ARG A 33 -4.00 -6.56 9.95
CA ARG A 33 -4.65 -6.19 8.69
C ARG A 33 -4.05 -6.92 7.49
N TYR A 34 -2.73 -7.04 7.43
CA TYR A 34 -2.03 -7.75 6.36
C TYR A 34 -2.17 -9.27 6.47
N ASN A 35 -2.22 -9.82 7.68
CA ASN A 35 -2.51 -11.24 7.91
C ASN A 35 -3.95 -11.60 7.49
N ALA A 36 -4.94 -10.77 7.86
CA ALA A 36 -6.33 -10.99 7.47
C ALA A 36 -6.59 -10.73 5.98
N ARG A 37 -5.75 -9.90 5.34
CA ARG A 37 -5.80 -9.50 3.93
C ARG A 37 -7.23 -9.34 3.39
N PRO A 38 -8.02 -8.41 3.93
CA PRO A 38 -9.41 -8.24 3.50
C PRO A 38 -9.49 -7.89 2.01
N ALA A 39 -10.58 -8.25 1.34
CA ALA A 39 -10.74 -8.10 -0.12
C ALA A 39 -10.44 -6.68 -0.64
N GLY A 40 -10.81 -5.64 0.11
CA GLY A 40 -10.50 -4.26 -0.26
C GLY A 40 -9.00 -3.93 -0.25
N LEU A 41 -8.23 -4.54 0.66
CA LEU A 41 -6.78 -4.42 0.66
C LEU A 41 -6.17 -5.15 -0.54
N ASP A 42 -6.65 -6.36 -0.83
CA ASP A 42 -6.17 -7.14 -1.97
C ASP A 42 -6.41 -6.43 -3.31
N LEU A 43 -7.61 -5.88 -3.51
CA LEU A 43 -7.94 -5.10 -4.70
C LEU A 43 -7.07 -3.84 -4.83
N ALA A 44 -6.83 -3.14 -3.72
CA ALA A 44 -5.97 -1.96 -3.72
C ALA A 44 -4.52 -2.30 -4.12
N HIS A 45 -4.00 -3.43 -3.63
CA HIS A 45 -2.68 -3.93 -4.04
C HIS A 45 -2.64 -4.28 -5.53
N LYS A 46 -3.63 -5.03 -6.04
CA LYS A 46 -3.70 -5.37 -7.48
C LYS A 46 -3.72 -4.13 -8.38
N ALA A 47 -4.52 -3.13 -8.02
CA ALA A 47 -4.60 -1.88 -8.78
C ALA A 47 -3.26 -1.12 -8.75
N LEU A 48 -2.58 -1.10 -7.60
CA LEU A 48 -1.25 -0.50 -7.47
C LEU A 48 -0.23 -1.23 -8.34
N ASP A 49 -0.18 -2.57 -8.27
CA ASP A 49 0.79 -3.37 -9.01
C ASP A 49 0.61 -3.22 -10.53
N GLN A 50 -0.64 -3.17 -11.01
CA GLN A 50 -0.94 -2.87 -12.42
C GLN A 50 -0.44 -1.50 -12.85
N ALA A 51 -0.66 -0.46 -12.03
CA ALA A 51 -0.18 0.89 -12.34
C ALA A 51 1.36 0.96 -12.36
N VAL A 52 2.03 0.26 -11.44
CA VAL A 52 3.49 0.16 -11.41
C VAL A 52 4.00 -0.57 -12.64
N ALA A 53 3.43 -1.72 -12.99
CA ALA A 53 3.82 -2.47 -14.19
C ALA A 53 3.67 -1.64 -15.47
N ALA A 54 2.58 -0.88 -15.60
CA ALA A 54 2.38 0.04 -16.71
C ALA A 54 3.49 1.12 -16.76
N ALA A 55 3.89 1.68 -15.61
CA ALA A 55 5.00 2.65 -15.53
C ALA A 55 6.37 2.05 -15.90
N TYR A 56 6.58 0.76 -15.65
CA TYR A 56 7.76 0.01 -16.11
C TYR A 56 7.66 -0.45 -17.58
N GLY A 57 6.53 -0.21 -18.25
CA GLY A 57 6.31 -0.65 -19.63
C GLY A 57 6.11 -2.16 -19.77
N TRP A 58 5.49 -2.82 -18.79
CA TRP A 58 5.20 -4.26 -18.79
C TRP A 58 3.70 -4.50 -19.06
N PRO A 59 3.26 -4.48 -20.35
CA PRO A 59 1.84 -4.61 -20.69
C PRO A 59 1.27 -6.01 -20.47
N ASP A 60 2.13 -7.01 -20.32
CA ASP A 60 1.83 -8.42 -20.10
C ASP A 60 1.78 -8.81 -18.62
N TYR A 61 1.94 -7.85 -17.70
CA TYR A 61 1.87 -8.11 -16.27
C TYR A 61 0.47 -8.59 -15.86
N THR A 62 0.44 -9.62 -15.03
CA THR A 62 -0.76 -10.15 -14.37
C THR A 62 -0.47 -10.40 -12.90
N PRO A 63 -1.48 -10.40 -12.01
CA PRO A 63 -1.29 -10.80 -10.60
C PRO A 63 -0.70 -12.21 -10.43
N GLU A 64 -0.80 -13.05 -11.46
CA GLU A 64 -0.26 -14.41 -11.51
C GLU A 64 1.19 -14.47 -12.04
N THR A 65 1.75 -13.34 -12.47
CA THR A 65 3.15 -13.26 -12.92
C THR A 65 4.07 -13.68 -11.77
N PRO A 66 4.92 -14.71 -11.94
CA PRO A 66 5.79 -15.19 -10.87
C PRO A 66 6.79 -14.13 -10.41
N ASP A 67 7.11 -14.10 -9.12
CA ASP A 67 8.11 -13.18 -8.56
C ASP A 67 9.47 -13.28 -9.28
N GLU A 68 9.87 -14.49 -9.70
CA GLU A 68 11.12 -14.70 -10.45
C GLU A 68 11.14 -13.94 -11.79
N GLU A 69 10.00 -13.83 -12.48
CA GLU A 69 9.85 -13.04 -13.70
C GLU A 69 10.10 -11.55 -13.42
N ILE A 70 9.45 -11.04 -12.37
CA ILE A 70 9.58 -9.65 -11.92
C ILE A 70 11.04 -9.35 -11.57
N LEU A 71 11.68 -10.21 -10.77
CA LEU A 71 13.07 -10.06 -10.36
C LEU A 71 14.02 -10.08 -11.55
N ARG A 72 13.80 -10.97 -12.53
CA ARG A 72 14.63 -11.04 -13.74
C ARG A 72 14.55 -9.78 -14.58
N ARG A 73 13.34 -9.22 -14.77
CA ARG A 73 13.14 -7.96 -15.49
C ARG A 73 13.83 -6.79 -14.79
N LEU A 74 13.67 -6.69 -13.46
CA LEU A 74 14.33 -5.65 -12.67
C LEU A 74 15.85 -5.76 -12.72
N LEU A 75 16.39 -6.98 -12.64
CA LEU A 75 17.83 -7.22 -12.75
C LEU A 75 18.37 -6.75 -14.11
N ALA A 76 17.73 -7.14 -15.20
CA ALA A 76 18.13 -6.72 -16.55
C ALA A 76 18.11 -5.20 -16.71
N LEU A 77 17.05 -4.54 -16.22
CA LEU A 77 16.93 -3.08 -16.23
C LEU A 77 18.06 -2.41 -15.43
N ASN A 78 18.38 -2.94 -14.25
CA ASN A 78 19.43 -2.39 -13.39
C ASN A 78 20.83 -2.58 -14.00
N LEU A 79 21.10 -3.73 -14.63
CA LEU A 79 22.36 -3.97 -15.33
C LEU A 79 22.53 -3.01 -16.51
N ALA A 80 21.48 -2.78 -17.30
CA ALA A 80 21.52 -1.81 -18.40
C ALA A 80 21.79 -0.38 -17.92
N ARG A 81 21.19 0.03 -16.79
CA ARG A 81 21.43 1.34 -16.17
C ARG A 81 22.83 1.49 -15.59
N ALA A 82 23.42 0.41 -15.09
CA ALA A 82 24.77 0.44 -14.53
C ALA A 82 25.87 0.46 -15.60
N ALA A 83 25.56 0.02 -16.81
CA ALA A 83 26.50 -0.05 -17.93
C ALA A 83 26.53 1.23 -18.80
N GLY A 84 25.57 2.15 -18.64
CA GLY A 84 25.52 3.45 -19.30
C GLY A 84 25.88 4.59 -18.34
#